data_AF-A0A6B2ST42-F1
#
_entry.id   AF-A0A6B2ST42-F1
#
_cell.length_a   1.000
_cell.length_b   1.000
_cell.length_c   1.000
_cell.angle_alpha   90.00
_cell.angle_beta   90.00
_cell.angle_gamma   90.00
#
_symmetry.space_group_name_H-M   'P 1'
#
loop_
_entity.id
_entity.type
_entity.pdbx_description
1 polymer ?
#
loop_
_entity_poly.entity_id
_entity_poly.type
_entity_poly.pdbx_seq_one_letter_code
_entity_poly.pdbx_strand_id
1 'polypeptide(L)'
;MYDPTVARLTYRALLGRRRALILFALPVLLIAISAAVRGFSGADDQVAVDVLGGFALATMVPIIGVIAGTGAIGPEIDDGSVVYLLSKPIKRPAIIFTKLIVAIAVTMAFSAIPTFVAGMILNGNGQQIAVAYTIAALVASITYAAIFLLLGTITRHAVVFGLVYALVWEALFGSLVSGARTLSVQQWSLAVAEKVGKGDLITSDVGLTTGAVLLLAVTVATTWYAGQKLRSLTLAGEE
;
A
#
# COMPACT_ATOMS: atom_id res chain seq x y z
N MET A 1 -20.30 -0.64 8.98
CA MET A 1 -20.80 -2.03 9.01
C MET A 1 -20.25 -2.72 7.78
N TYR A 2 -19.55 -3.84 7.95
CA TYR A 2 -18.92 -4.61 6.88
C TYR A 2 -19.97 -5.42 6.11
N ASP A 3 -19.87 -5.50 4.78
CA ASP A 3 -20.74 -6.33 3.94
C ASP A 3 -19.97 -7.50 3.29
N PRO A 4 -20.27 -8.76 3.65
CA PRO A 4 -19.51 -9.92 3.17
C PRO A 4 -19.67 -10.16 1.66
N THR A 5 -20.77 -9.72 1.05
CA THR A 5 -21.01 -9.89 -0.38
C THR A 5 -20.15 -8.91 -1.18
N VAL A 6 -20.12 -7.64 -0.77
CA VAL A 6 -19.25 -6.61 -1.37
C VAL A 6 -17.79 -7.00 -1.22
N ALA A 7 -17.40 -7.54 -0.06
CA ALA A 7 -16.05 -8.02 0.17
C ALA A 7 -15.66 -9.16 -0.78
N ARG A 8 -16.53 -10.17 -0.95
CA ARG A 8 -16.28 -11.31 -1.85
C ARG A 8 -16.16 -10.88 -3.32
N LEU A 9 -17.00 -9.95 -3.77
CA LEU A 9 -16.96 -9.43 -5.13
C LEU A 9 -15.67 -8.64 -5.36
N THR A 10 -15.32 -7.75 -4.43
CA THR A 10 -14.09 -6.94 -4.50
C THR A 10 -12.84 -7.84 -4.50
N TYR A 11 -12.80 -8.85 -3.64
CA TYR A 11 -11.71 -9.81 -3.58
C TYR A 11 -11.54 -10.58 -4.90
N ARG A 12 -12.64 -11.06 -5.49
CA ARG A 12 -12.61 -11.75 -6.79
C ARG A 12 -12.21 -10.83 -7.93
N ALA A 13 -12.61 -9.57 -7.90
CA ALA A 13 -12.22 -8.57 -8.89
C ALA A 13 -10.72 -8.24 -8.82
N LEU A 14 -10.17 -8.14 -7.60
CA LEU A 14 -8.75 -7.88 -7.36
C LEU A 14 -7.87 -9.07 -7.74
N LEU A 15 -8.25 -10.28 -7.32
CA LEU A 15 -7.47 -11.50 -7.53
C LEU A 15 -7.91 -12.32 -8.76
N GLY A 16 -8.57 -11.68 -9.72
CA GLY A 16 -8.85 -12.29 -11.02
C GLY A 16 -7.55 -12.70 -11.73
N ARG A 17 -7.58 -13.81 -12.48
CA ARG A 17 -6.40 -14.49 -13.06
C ARG A 17 -5.31 -13.55 -13.62
N ARG A 18 -5.68 -12.56 -14.44
CA ARG A 18 -4.70 -11.65 -15.07
C ARG A 18 -4.12 -10.60 -14.10
N ARG A 19 -4.93 -10.04 -13.19
CA ARG A 19 -4.50 -9.02 -12.22
C ARG A 19 -3.68 -9.62 -11.08
N ALA A 20 -4.03 -10.84 -10.66
CA ALA A 20 -3.26 -11.58 -9.67
C ALA A 20 -1.81 -11.82 -10.12
N LEU A 21 -1.58 -12.13 -11.40
CA LEU A 21 -0.22 -12.34 -11.94
C LEU A 21 0.66 -11.09 -11.78
N ILE A 22 0.12 -9.90 -12.08
CA ILE A 22 0.84 -8.63 -11.92
C ILE A 22 1.14 -8.37 -10.44
N LEU A 23 0.17 -8.67 -9.56
CA LEU A 23 0.33 -8.51 -8.11
C LEU A 23 1.39 -9.46 -7.52
N PHE A 24 1.55 -10.66 -8.09
CA PHE A 24 2.61 -11.62 -7.70
C PHE A 24 3.99 -11.28 -8.27
N ALA A 25 4.08 -10.54 -9.37
CA ALA A 25 5.35 -10.26 -10.04
C ALA A 25 6.33 -9.51 -9.13
N LEU A 26 5.88 -8.48 -8.40
CA LEU A 26 6.74 -7.69 -7.52
C LEU A 26 7.23 -8.49 -6.29
N PRO A 27 6.38 -9.23 -5.56
CA PRO A 27 6.81 -10.16 -4.53
C PRO A 27 7.85 -11.17 -5.00
N VAL A 28 7.60 -11.81 -6.14
CA VAL A 28 8.52 -12.81 -6.69
C VAL A 28 9.86 -12.17 -7.04
N LEU A 29 9.84 -10.97 -7.62
CA LEU A 29 11.04 -10.20 -7.91
C LEU A 29 11.81 -9.86 -6.63
N LEU A 30 11.14 -9.42 -5.56
CA LEU A 30 11.79 -9.18 -4.27
C LEU A 30 12.50 -10.44 -3.76
N ILE A 31 11.80 -11.58 -3.73
CA ILE A 31 12.39 -12.85 -3.26
C ILE A 31 13.56 -13.27 -4.13
N ALA A 32 13.47 -13.11 -5.46
CA ALA A 32 14.56 -13.42 -6.39
C ALA A 32 15.79 -12.54 -6.13
N ILE A 33 15.60 -11.23 -5.96
CA ILE A 33 16.67 -10.29 -5.60
C ILE A 33 17.30 -10.68 -4.27
N SER A 34 16.47 -10.96 -3.25
CA SER A 34 16.96 -11.37 -1.92
C SER A 34 17.78 -12.65 -1.96
N ALA A 35 17.34 -13.66 -2.71
CA ALA A 35 18.07 -14.91 -2.87
C ALA A 35 19.38 -14.72 -3.64
N ALA A 36 19.37 -13.92 -4.71
CA ALA A 36 20.57 -13.60 -5.50
C ALA A 36 21.59 -12.86 -4.64
N VAL A 37 21.19 -11.79 -3.95
CA VAL A 37 22.03 -11.01 -3.05
C VAL A 37 22.63 -11.90 -1.95
N ARG A 38 21.81 -12.75 -1.32
CA ARG A 38 22.27 -13.71 -0.32
C ARG A 38 23.31 -14.67 -0.89
N GLY A 39 23.14 -15.11 -2.13
CA GLY A 39 24.07 -16.01 -2.82
C GLY A 39 25.41 -15.38 -3.18
N PHE A 40 25.42 -14.09 -3.57
CA PHE A 40 26.65 -13.40 -3.99
C PHE A 40 27.40 -12.74 -2.84
N SER A 41 26.69 -12.09 -1.92
CA SER A 41 27.28 -11.24 -0.88
C SER A 41 27.24 -11.86 0.52
N GLY A 42 26.51 -12.97 0.71
CA GLY A 42 26.34 -13.58 2.02
C GLY A 42 25.35 -12.83 2.92
N ALA A 43 25.51 -12.98 4.24
CA ALA A 43 24.70 -12.29 5.25
C ALA A 43 25.27 -10.89 5.50
N ASP A 44 24.51 -9.85 5.14
CA ASP A 44 24.89 -8.46 5.38
C ASP A 44 23.67 -7.64 5.81
N ASP A 45 23.76 -7.04 6.99
CA ASP A 45 22.70 -6.26 7.61
C ASP A 45 22.38 -4.98 6.80
N GLN A 46 23.42 -4.29 6.28
CA GLN A 46 23.26 -3.06 5.52
C GLN A 46 22.58 -3.34 4.19
N VAL A 47 23.04 -4.37 3.47
CA VAL A 47 22.43 -4.77 2.20
C VAL A 47 20.98 -5.20 2.41
N ALA A 48 20.66 -5.86 3.54
CA ALA A 48 19.29 -6.21 3.86
C ALA A 48 18.40 -4.97 4.03
N VAL A 49 18.87 -3.95 4.75
CA VAL A 49 18.20 -2.66 4.93
C VAL A 49 18.02 -1.95 3.59
N ASP A 50 19.03 -1.93 2.74
CA ASP A 50 18.97 -1.26 1.44
C ASP A 50 17.92 -1.92 0.50
N VAL A 51 17.89 -3.26 0.45
CA VAL A 51 16.92 -3.99 -0.37
C VAL A 51 15.50 -3.85 0.18
N LEU A 52 15.31 -4.02 1.49
CA LEU A 52 13.96 -3.94 2.10
C LEU A 52 13.45 -2.50 2.12
N GLY A 53 14.30 -1.52 2.40
CA GLY A 53 13.95 -0.11 2.39
C GLY A 53 13.70 0.42 0.98
N GLY A 54 14.66 0.23 0.07
CA GLY A 54 14.61 0.79 -1.27
C GLY A 54 13.65 0.06 -2.21
N PHE A 55 13.65 -1.27 -2.20
CA PHE A 55 12.76 -2.03 -3.08
C PHE A 55 11.43 -2.36 -2.39
N ALA A 56 11.46 -3.04 -1.24
CA ALA A 56 10.21 -3.55 -0.66
C ALA A 56 9.31 -2.40 -0.18
N LEU A 57 9.85 -1.45 0.59
CA LEU A 57 9.07 -0.38 1.20
C LEU A 57 8.84 0.82 0.28
N ALA A 58 9.87 1.33 -0.40
CA ALA A 58 9.75 2.52 -1.23
C ALA A 58 9.08 2.27 -2.59
N THR A 59 9.21 1.06 -3.14
CA THR A 59 8.74 0.76 -4.51
C THR A 59 7.58 -0.23 -4.52
N MET A 60 7.76 -1.41 -3.92
CA MET A 60 6.79 -2.49 -4.02
C MET A 60 5.48 -2.18 -3.26
N VAL A 61 5.55 -1.75 -1.99
CA VAL A 61 4.34 -1.49 -1.18
C VAL A 61 3.44 -0.42 -1.82
N PRO A 62 3.94 0.75 -2.28
CA PRO A 62 3.11 1.72 -2.95
C PRO A 62 2.46 1.17 -4.21
N ILE A 63 3.21 0.46 -5.08
CA ILE A 63 2.68 -0.07 -6.34
C ILE A 63 1.60 -1.12 -6.08
N ILE A 64 1.80 -2.03 -5.12
CA ILE A 64 0.77 -2.99 -4.70
C ILE A 64 -0.45 -2.23 -4.16
N GLY A 65 -0.23 -1.18 -3.37
CA GLY A 65 -1.27 -0.28 -2.89
C GLY A 65 -2.05 0.39 -4.02
N VAL A 66 -1.40 0.85 -5.10
CA VAL A 66 -2.06 1.41 -6.28
C VAL A 66 -2.97 0.37 -6.90
N ILE A 67 -2.45 -0.83 -7.16
CA ILE A 67 -3.19 -1.91 -7.83
C ILE A 67 -4.40 -2.32 -6.99
N ALA A 68 -4.21 -2.55 -5.69
CA ALA A 68 -5.26 -3.00 -4.79
C ALA A 68 -6.28 -1.89 -4.47
N GLY A 69 -5.81 -0.68 -4.16
CA GLY A 69 -6.65 0.47 -3.80
C GLY A 69 -7.51 0.94 -4.97
N THR A 70 -6.90 1.21 -6.12
CA THR A 70 -7.65 1.65 -7.31
C THR A 70 -8.48 0.51 -7.88
N GLY A 71 -7.96 -0.72 -7.89
CA GLY A 71 -8.68 -1.90 -8.38
C GLY A 71 -9.92 -2.27 -7.54
N ALA A 72 -10.01 -1.81 -6.30
CA ALA A 72 -11.15 -2.11 -5.44
C ALA A 72 -12.43 -1.35 -5.84
N ILE A 73 -12.31 -0.21 -6.52
CA ILE A 73 -13.44 0.63 -6.90
C ILE A 73 -13.44 1.10 -8.36
N GLY A 74 -12.26 1.29 -8.96
CA GLY A 74 -12.07 1.81 -10.32
C GLY A 74 -12.93 1.10 -11.37
N PRO A 75 -12.93 -0.25 -11.47
CA PRO A 75 -13.73 -0.96 -12.47
C PRO A 75 -15.24 -0.65 -12.36
N GLU A 76 -15.75 -0.47 -11.15
CA GLU A 76 -17.18 -0.17 -10.96
C GLU A 76 -17.53 1.25 -11.41
N ILE A 77 -16.60 2.19 -11.24
CA ILE A 77 -16.75 3.58 -11.68
C ILE A 77 -16.58 3.69 -13.20
N ASP A 78 -15.58 3.01 -13.77
CA ASP A 78 -15.27 3.06 -15.19
C ASP A 78 -16.35 2.39 -16.03
N ASP A 79 -16.91 1.26 -15.57
CA ASP A 79 -17.98 0.54 -16.26
C ASP A 79 -19.38 1.15 -16.01
N GLY A 80 -19.49 2.23 -15.22
CA GLY A 80 -20.76 2.82 -14.79
C GLY A 80 -21.60 1.93 -13.86
N SER A 81 -21.14 0.71 -13.57
CA SER A 81 -21.83 -0.27 -12.74
C SER A 81 -21.93 0.12 -11.26
N VAL A 82 -21.20 1.15 -10.84
CA VAL A 82 -21.34 1.78 -9.51
C VAL A 82 -22.79 2.16 -9.23
N VAL A 83 -23.57 2.54 -10.25
CA VAL A 83 -25.00 2.90 -10.11
C VAL A 83 -25.83 1.71 -9.61
N TYR A 84 -25.55 0.49 -10.07
CA TYR A 84 -26.20 -0.73 -9.59
C TYR A 84 -25.82 -1.07 -8.14
N LEU A 85 -24.63 -0.67 -7.69
CA LEU A 85 -24.28 -0.77 -6.26
C LEU A 85 -24.98 0.30 -5.44
N LEU A 86 -25.17 1.50 -6.00
CA LEU A 86 -25.88 2.61 -5.36
C LEU A 86 -27.40 2.39 -5.26
N SER A 87 -27.98 1.51 -6.07
CA SER A 87 -29.40 1.14 -6.00
C SER A 87 -29.71 0.15 -4.88
N LYS A 88 -28.70 -0.52 -4.31
CA LYS A 88 -28.88 -1.36 -3.12
C LYS A 88 -29.07 -0.49 -1.87
N PRO A 89 -29.91 -0.92 -0.90
CA PRO A 89 -30.17 -0.17 0.34
C PRO A 89 -28.99 -0.27 1.34
N ILE A 90 -27.77 0.02 0.88
CA ILE A 90 -26.54 -0.03 1.66
C ILE A 90 -26.01 1.39 1.84
N LYS A 91 -25.62 1.75 3.07
CA LYS A 91 -25.01 3.06 3.34
C LYS A 91 -23.71 3.20 2.53
N ARG A 92 -23.58 4.26 1.73
CA ARG A 92 -22.40 4.50 0.87
C ARG A 92 -21.03 4.43 1.60
N PRO A 93 -20.87 4.98 2.82
CA PRO A 93 -19.63 4.81 3.58
C PRO A 93 -19.31 3.35 3.95
N ALA A 94 -20.33 2.49 4.08
CA ALA A 94 -20.13 1.06 4.36
C ALA A 94 -19.51 0.32 3.16
N ILE A 95 -19.84 0.74 1.93
CA ILE A 95 -19.24 0.18 0.70
C ILE A 95 -17.74 0.52 0.65
N ILE A 96 -17.40 1.80 0.83
CA ILE A 96 -16.01 2.27 0.87
C ILE A 96 -15.23 1.56 1.97
N PHE A 97 -15.77 1.49 3.19
CA PHE A 97 -15.12 0.83 4.31
C PHE A 97 -14.86 -0.66 4.04
N THR A 98 -15.85 -1.36 3.47
CA THR A 98 -15.71 -2.78 3.12
C THR A 98 -14.65 -3.00 2.04
N LYS A 99 -14.67 -2.17 0.99
CA LYS A 99 -13.66 -2.22 -0.09
C LYS A 99 -12.27 -1.91 0.43
N LEU A 100 -12.16 -0.95 1.33
CA LEU A 100 -10.90 -0.58 1.97
C LEU A 100 -10.33 -1.76 2.78
N ILE A 101 -11.15 -2.46 3.56
CA ILE A 101 -10.69 -3.66 4.29
C ILE A 101 -10.09 -4.69 3.34
N VAL A 102 -10.76 -4.96 2.20
CA VAL A 102 -10.25 -5.92 1.22
C VAL A 102 -8.94 -5.40 0.58
N ALA A 103 -8.89 -4.14 0.20
CA ALA A 103 -7.70 -3.52 -0.38
C ALA A 103 -6.50 -3.56 0.59
N ILE A 104 -6.73 -3.25 1.87
CA ILE A 104 -5.71 -3.35 2.93
C ILE A 104 -5.24 -4.79 3.08
N ALA A 105 -6.16 -5.75 3.20
CA ALA A 105 -5.81 -7.16 3.38
C ALA A 105 -4.97 -7.70 2.21
N VAL A 106 -5.35 -7.36 0.97
CA VAL A 106 -4.59 -7.73 -0.23
C VAL A 106 -3.22 -7.03 -0.22
N THR A 107 -3.16 -5.73 0.06
CA THR A 107 -1.89 -4.99 0.08
C THR A 107 -0.94 -5.54 1.13
N MET A 108 -1.44 -5.83 2.34
CA MET A 108 -0.66 -6.45 3.42
C MET A 108 -0.17 -7.84 3.04
N ALA A 109 -1.04 -8.71 2.51
CA ALA A 109 -0.65 -10.07 2.15
C ALA A 109 0.45 -10.09 1.10
N PHE A 110 0.36 -9.22 0.09
CA PHE A 110 1.33 -9.17 -1.00
C PHE A 110 2.53 -8.28 -0.71
N SER A 111 2.52 -7.47 0.36
CA SER A 111 3.67 -6.64 0.72
C SER A 111 4.41 -7.17 1.93
N ALA A 112 3.70 -7.39 3.05
CA ALA A 112 4.32 -7.75 4.32
C ALA A 112 4.86 -9.18 4.34
N ILE A 113 4.13 -10.15 3.77
CA ILE A 113 4.59 -11.55 3.74
C ILE A 113 5.88 -11.69 2.92
N PRO A 114 5.97 -11.18 1.68
CA PRO A 114 7.20 -11.25 0.91
C PRO A 114 8.34 -10.45 1.54
N THR A 115 8.05 -9.31 2.18
CA THR A 115 9.05 -8.52 2.92
C THR A 115 9.64 -9.31 4.09
N PHE A 116 8.81 -10.03 4.84
CA PHE A 116 9.27 -10.89 5.92
C PHE A 116 10.16 -12.01 5.40
N VAL A 117 9.70 -12.73 4.37
CA VAL A 117 10.45 -13.84 3.77
C VAL A 117 11.78 -13.34 3.18
N ALA A 118 11.77 -12.20 2.49
CA ALA A 118 12.96 -11.54 1.97
C ALA A 118 13.97 -11.21 3.06
N GLY A 119 13.53 -10.59 4.16
CA GLY A 119 14.40 -10.28 5.29
C GLY A 119 14.98 -11.52 5.98
N MET A 120 14.20 -12.61 6.05
CA MET A 120 14.69 -13.91 6.53
C MET A 120 15.75 -14.50 5.60
N ILE A 121 15.59 -14.37 4.27
CA ILE A 121 16.57 -14.84 3.29
C ILE A 121 17.87 -14.02 3.36
N LEU A 122 17.75 -12.69 3.41
CA LEU A 122 18.88 -11.78 3.37
C LEU A 122 19.79 -11.92 4.59
N ASN A 123 19.20 -11.95 5.78
CA ASN A 123 19.96 -11.90 7.03
C ASN A 123 19.38 -12.73 8.18
N GLY A 124 18.44 -13.64 7.92
CA GLY A 124 17.90 -14.51 8.99
C GLY A 124 17.25 -13.74 10.16
N ASN A 125 16.79 -12.50 9.93
CA ASN A 125 16.28 -11.57 10.94
C ASN A 125 17.30 -11.11 12.00
N GLY A 126 18.58 -10.98 11.62
CA GLY A 126 19.57 -10.22 12.38
C GLY A 126 19.06 -8.82 12.75
N GLN A 127 19.33 -8.37 13.97
CA GLN A 127 18.89 -7.09 14.54
C GLN A 127 17.37 -6.81 14.45
N GLN A 128 16.54 -7.84 14.26
CA GLN A 128 15.09 -7.73 14.02
C GLN A 128 14.71 -6.98 12.73
N ILE A 129 15.62 -6.90 11.75
CA ILE A 129 15.41 -6.17 10.49
C ILE A 129 14.19 -6.71 9.74
N ALA A 130 14.06 -8.04 9.61
CA ALA A 130 12.95 -8.63 8.86
C ALA A 130 11.60 -8.29 9.51
N VAL A 131 11.51 -8.37 10.84
CA VAL A 131 10.29 -8.03 11.59
C VAL A 131 9.98 -6.53 11.51
N ALA A 132 10.99 -5.68 11.67
CA ALA A 132 10.85 -4.22 11.60
C ALA A 132 10.29 -3.78 10.24
N TYR A 133 10.88 -4.23 9.13
CA TYR A 133 10.38 -3.91 7.79
C TYR A 133 9.02 -4.53 7.49
N THR A 134 8.71 -5.70 8.06
CA THR A 134 7.37 -6.29 7.95
C THR A 134 6.32 -5.39 8.60
N ILE A 135 6.62 -4.84 9.78
CA ILE A 135 5.72 -3.91 10.48
C ILE A 135 5.58 -2.60 9.69
N ALA A 136 6.68 -2.04 9.17
CA ALA A 136 6.59 -0.88 8.27
C ALA A 136 5.69 -1.17 7.05
N ALA A 137 5.89 -2.32 6.39
CA ALA A 137 5.08 -2.71 5.24
C ALA A 137 3.59 -2.87 5.60
N LEU A 138 3.27 -3.46 6.76
CA LEU A 138 1.89 -3.58 7.24
C LEU A 138 1.23 -2.21 7.44
N VAL A 139 1.91 -1.31 8.16
CA VAL A 139 1.36 0.01 8.48
C VAL A 139 1.25 0.88 7.23
N ALA A 140 2.28 0.89 6.38
CA ALA A 140 2.25 1.58 5.09
C ALA A 140 1.13 1.07 4.17
N SER A 141 0.87 -0.25 4.15
CA SER A 141 -0.21 -0.85 3.36
C SER A 141 -1.57 -0.28 3.71
N ILE A 142 -1.82 0.06 4.98
CA ILE A 142 -3.09 0.66 5.42
C ILE A 142 -3.29 2.02 4.74
N THR A 143 -2.29 2.89 4.86
CA THR A 143 -2.36 4.26 4.39
C THR A 143 -2.35 4.33 2.87
N TYR A 144 -1.49 3.57 2.20
CA TYR A 144 -1.49 3.51 0.74
C TYR A 144 -2.81 2.97 0.18
N ALA A 145 -3.37 1.90 0.74
CA ALA A 145 -4.66 1.40 0.29
C ALA A 145 -5.77 2.46 0.43
N ALA A 146 -5.77 3.26 1.51
CA ALA A 146 -6.73 4.33 1.72
C ALA A 146 -6.56 5.49 0.73
N ILE A 147 -5.32 5.94 0.49
CA ILE A 147 -4.99 6.99 -0.49
C ILE A 147 -5.42 6.56 -1.90
N PHE A 148 -5.02 5.36 -2.32
CA PHE A 148 -5.27 4.91 -3.69
C PHE A 148 -6.72 4.51 -3.92
N LEU A 149 -7.44 4.04 -2.89
CA LEU A 149 -8.88 3.87 -2.97
C LEU A 149 -9.59 5.22 -3.14
N LEU A 150 -9.17 6.25 -2.41
CA LEU A 150 -9.69 7.59 -2.63
C LEU A 150 -9.44 8.04 -4.07
N LEU A 151 -8.20 7.93 -4.56
CA LEU A 151 -7.85 8.30 -5.94
C LEU A 151 -8.71 7.54 -6.96
N GLY A 152 -8.91 6.24 -6.76
CA GLY A 152 -9.84 5.42 -7.54
C GLY A 152 -11.28 5.91 -7.51
N THR A 153 -11.70 6.55 -6.40
CA THR A 153 -13.05 7.11 -6.25
C THR A 153 -13.22 8.45 -6.96
N ILE A 154 -12.16 9.27 -7.02
CA ILE A 154 -12.23 10.64 -7.57
C ILE A 154 -11.75 10.77 -9.02
N THR A 155 -11.00 9.80 -9.56
CA THR A 155 -10.38 9.89 -10.89
C THR A 155 -10.57 8.61 -11.72
N ARG A 156 -10.85 8.76 -13.02
CA ARG A 156 -10.87 7.65 -14.01
C ARG A 156 -9.48 7.11 -14.35
N HIS A 157 -8.43 7.92 -14.16
CA HIS A 157 -7.04 7.55 -14.43
C HIS A 157 -6.22 7.31 -13.15
N ALA A 158 -6.89 6.83 -12.09
CA ALA A 158 -6.29 6.67 -10.77
C ALA A 158 -5.00 5.84 -10.77
N VAL A 159 -4.90 4.83 -11.64
CA VAL A 159 -3.70 4.00 -11.79
C VAL A 159 -2.52 4.85 -12.26
N VAL A 160 -2.72 5.72 -13.26
CA VAL A 160 -1.67 6.59 -13.80
C VAL A 160 -1.19 7.57 -12.73
N PHE A 161 -2.12 8.26 -12.07
CA PHE A 161 -1.76 9.18 -10.98
C PHE A 161 -1.09 8.46 -9.81
N GLY A 162 -1.55 7.27 -9.46
CA GLY A 162 -0.97 6.46 -8.40
C GLY A 162 0.46 6.00 -8.72
N LEU A 163 0.71 5.60 -9.98
CA LEU A 163 2.06 5.26 -10.45
C LEU A 163 2.98 6.48 -10.49
N VAL A 164 2.51 7.63 -10.98
CA VAL A 164 3.28 8.88 -10.96
C VAL A 164 3.62 9.24 -9.51
N TYR A 165 2.67 9.16 -8.59
CA TYR A 165 2.96 9.40 -7.17
C TYR A 165 3.98 8.38 -6.61
N ALA A 166 3.76 7.08 -6.79
CA ALA A 166 4.67 6.05 -6.28
C ALA A 166 6.10 6.19 -6.84
N LEU A 167 6.25 6.46 -8.14
CA LEU A 167 7.55 6.53 -8.80
C LEU A 167 8.23 7.89 -8.66
N VAL A 168 7.46 8.99 -8.75
CA VAL A 168 8.03 10.34 -8.72
C VAL A 168 8.14 10.86 -7.30
N TRP A 169 7.14 10.61 -6.44
CA TRP A 169 7.19 11.12 -5.07
C TRP A 169 8.11 10.28 -4.19
N GLU A 170 7.92 8.96 -4.12
CA GLU A 170 8.69 8.11 -3.19
C GLU A 170 10.12 7.86 -3.71
N ALA A 171 10.31 7.53 -4.99
CA ALA A 171 11.65 7.20 -5.50
C ALA A 171 12.52 8.43 -5.85
N LEU A 172 11.94 9.50 -6.40
CA LEU A 172 12.68 10.71 -6.80
C LEU A 172 12.70 11.78 -5.70
N PHE A 173 11.55 12.24 -5.22
CA PHE A 173 11.52 13.30 -4.21
C PHE A 173 11.92 12.80 -2.81
N GLY A 174 11.52 11.57 -2.45
CA GLY A 174 11.94 10.90 -1.23
C GLY A 174 13.44 10.64 -1.16
N SER A 175 14.15 10.49 -2.29
CA SER A 175 15.61 10.33 -2.27
C SER A 175 16.36 11.67 -2.28
N LEU A 176 15.85 12.69 -2.99
CA LEU A 176 16.59 13.93 -3.27
C LEU A 176 16.30 15.10 -2.30
N VAL A 177 15.13 15.16 -1.66
CA VAL A 177 14.71 16.33 -0.87
C VAL A 177 14.37 15.93 0.56
N SER A 178 15.24 16.29 1.51
CA SER A 178 15.06 16.00 2.96
C SER A 178 13.75 16.53 3.53
N GLY A 179 13.30 17.71 3.08
CA GLY A 179 11.99 18.25 3.46
C GLY A 179 10.80 17.41 2.95
N ALA A 180 10.91 16.83 1.75
CA ALA A 180 9.84 16.03 1.15
C ALA A 180 9.71 14.65 1.82
N ARG A 181 10.82 14.11 2.37
CA ARG A 181 10.82 12.87 3.16
C ARG A 181 9.88 12.93 4.37
N THR A 182 9.75 14.09 5.01
CA THR A 182 8.82 14.26 6.13
C THR A 182 7.35 14.09 5.77
N LEU A 183 7.00 14.15 4.47
CA LEU A 183 5.66 13.95 3.94
C LEU A 183 5.48 12.61 3.22
N SER A 184 6.44 11.68 3.36
CA SER A 184 6.38 10.35 2.76
C SER A 184 5.76 9.34 3.72
N VAL A 185 4.81 8.55 3.22
CA VAL A 185 4.20 7.43 3.97
C VAL A 185 5.25 6.38 4.31
N GLN A 186 6.27 6.20 3.45
CA GLN A 186 7.43 5.36 3.74
C GLN A 186 8.13 5.81 5.03
N GLN A 187 8.47 7.09 5.16
CA GLN A 187 9.18 7.61 6.34
C GLN A 187 8.35 7.51 7.62
N TRP A 188 7.03 7.75 7.52
CA TRP A 188 6.15 7.56 8.66
C TRP A 188 6.08 6.09 9.11
N SER A 189 6.11 5.15 8.17
CA SER A 189 6.15 3.72 8.47
C SER A 189 7.53 3.25 8.99
N LEU A 190 8.62 3.85 8.51
CA LEU A 190 9.97 3.61 9.02
C LEU A 190 10.11 4.06 10.47
N ALA A 191 9.46 5.14 10.89
CA ALA A 191 9.46 5.58 12.28
C ALA A 191 8.87 4.53 13.24
N VAL A 192 7.92 3.72 12.76
CA VAL A 192 7.39 2.58 13.52
C VAL A 192 8.38 1.41 13.52
N ALA A 193 9.03 1.13 12.38
CA ALA A 193 10.03 0.07 12.26
C ALA A 193 11.31 0.33 13.07
N GLU A 194 11.80 1.57 13.10
CA GLU A 194 12.95 2.01 13.89
C GLU A 194 12.77 1.66 15.37
N LYS A 195 11.55 1.80 15.90
CA LYS A 195 11.27 1.43 17.30
C LYS A 195 11.38 -0.07 17.57
N VAL A 196 11.22 -0.89 16.54
CA VAL A 196 11.27 -2.36 16.62
C VAL A 196 12.67 -2.90 16.32
N GLY A 197 13.41 -2.23 15.44
CA GLY A 197 14.80 -2.57 15.16
C GLY A 197 15.65 -2.52 16.43
N LYS A 198 16.61 -3.45 16.55
CA LYS A 198 17.53 -3.50 17.69
C LYS A 198 18.90 -2.86 17.42
N GLY A 199 19.10 -2.29 16.24
CA GLY A 199 20.33 -1.60 15.86
C GLY A 199 20.05 -0.33 15.06
N ASP A 200 21.09 0.47 14.84
CA ASP A 200 21.00 1.83 14.29
C ASP A 200 20.92 1.87 12.75
N LEU A 201 20.68 0.72 12.10
CA LEU A 201 20.62 0.62 10.65
C LEU A 201 19.28 1.07 10.07
N ILE A 202 18.20 0.99 10.85
CA ILE A 202 16.87 1.46 10.44
C ILE A 202 16.69 2.86 11.01
N THR A 203 16.67 3.86 10.12
CA THR A 203 16.51 5.26 10.51
C THR A 203 15.28 5.86 9.84
N SER A 204 14.62 6.79 10.52
CA SER A 204 13.52 7.57 10.00
C SER A 204 13.77 9.06 10.17
N ASP A 205 13.32 9.85 9.19
CA ASP A 205 13.45 11.31 9.23
C ASP A 205 12.37 11.99 10.10
N VAL A 206 11.46 11.22 10.69
CA VAL A 206 10.37 11.72 11.54
C VAL A 206 10.25 10.92 12.83
N GLY A 207 9.92 11.58 13.93
CA GLY A 207 9.68 10.89 15.21
C GLY A 207 8.47 9.96 15.16
N LEU A 208 8.50 8.88 15.94
CA LEU A 208 7.44 7.86 16.05
C LEU A 208 6.04 8.46 16.23
N THR A 209 5.89 9.43 17.14
CA THR A 209 4.60 10.07 17.41
C THR A 209 4.07 10.81 16.18
N THR A 210 4.93 11.56 15.51
CA THR A 210 4.58 12.30 14.29
C THR A 210 4.19 11.34 13.17
N GLY A 211 5.00 10.30 12.93
CA GLY A 211 4.70 9.27 11.92
C GLY A 211 3.36 8.57 12.18
N ALA A 212 3.12 8.11 13.41
CA ALA A 212 1.87 7.43 13.78
C ALA A 212 0.63 8.34 13.63
N VAL A 213 0.74 9.61 14.04
CA VAL A 213 -0.34 10.59 13.89
C VAL A 213 -0.63 10.87 12.42
N LEU A 214 0.39 11.06 11.58
CA LEU A 214 0.21 11.34 10.15
C LEU A 214 -0.39 10.13 9.42
N LEU A 215 0.10 8.92 9.69
CA LEU A 215 -0.49 7.68 9.15
C LEU A 215 -1.97 7.56 9.49
N LEU A 216 -2.33 7.78 10.75
CA LEU A 216 -3.72 7.71 11.20
C LEU A 216 -4.57 8.83 10.58
N ALA A 217 -4.08 10.07 10.63
CA ALA A 217 -4.78 11.23 10.10
C ALA A 217 -5.06 11.09 8.60
N VAL A 218 -4.06 10.71 7.80
CA VAL A 218 -4.21 10.52 6.36
C VAL A 218 -5.14 9.36 6.05
N THR A 219 -5.01 8.23 6.75
CA THR A 219 -5.89 7.07 6.55
C THR A 219 -7.36 7.44 6.84
N VAL A 220 -7.63 8.12 7.95
CA VAL A 220 -8.99 8.53 8.33
C VAL A 220 -9.54 9.58 7.35
N ALA A 221 -8.75 10.62 7.03
CA ALA A 221 -9.16 11.70 6.14
C ALA A 221 -9.49 11.19 4.73
N THR A 222 -8.63 10.35 4.15
CA THR A 222 -8.84 9.79 2.81
C THR A 222 -10.05 8.85 2.77
N THR A 223 -10.22 8.00 3.78
CA THR A 223 -11.38 7.09 3.90
C THR A 223 -12.68 7.88 4.05
N TRP A 224 -12.69 8.90 4.91
CA TRP A 224 -13.86 9.75 5.12
C TRP A 224 -14.23 10.52 3.84
N TYR A 225 -13.23 11.12 3.18
CA TYR A 225 -13.44 11.89 1.96
C TYR A 225 -13.92 11.00 0.80
N ALA A 226 -13.38 9.78 0.66
CA ALA A 226 -13.87 8.80 -0.32
C ALA A 226 -15.33 8.43 -0.05
N GLY A 227 -15.70 8.22 1.22
CA GLY A 227 -17.07 8.01 1.65
C GLY A 227 -18.02 9.16 1.29
N GLN A 228 -17.58 10.41 1.48
CA GLN A 228 -18.37 11.60 1.10
C GLN A 228 -18.48 11.74 -0.41
N LYS A 229 -17.38 11.56 -1.16
CA LYS A 229 -17.40 11.67 -2.61
C LYS A 229 -18.35 10.66 -3.23
N LEU A 230 -18.36 9.42 -2.73
CA LEU A 230 -19.28 8.40 -3.21
C LEU A 230 -20.75 8.78 -3.00
N ARG A 231 -21.09 9.65 -2.02
CA ARG A 231 -22.43 10.23 -1.83
C ARG A 231 -22.79 11.28 -2.87
N SER A 232 -21.81 12.04 -3.34
CA SER A 232 -22.00 13.08 -4.35
C SER A 232 -22.06 12.55 -5.79
N LEU A 233 -21.69 11.28 -6.02
CA LEU A 233 -21.85 10.64 -7.32
C LEU A 233 -23.35 10.48 -7.62
N THR A 234 -23.86 11.38 -8.45
CA THR A 234 -25.14 11.33 -9.15
C THR A 234 -24.91 10.81 -10.57
N LEU A 235 -25.92 10.19 -11.18
CA LEU A 235 -25.91 9.68 -12.56
C LEU A 235 -25.19 10.67 -13.48
N ALA A 236 -24.02 10.30 -13.99
CA ALA A 236 -23.52 10.93 -15.20
C ALA A 236 -24.46 10.44 -16.30
N GLY A 237 -25.39 11.31 -16.68
CA GLY A 237 -26.08 11.19 -17.96
C GLY A 237 -25.02 11.07 -19.05
N GLU A 238 -25.35 10.26 -20.02
CA GLU A 238 -24.60 10.01 -21.25
C GLU A 238 -24.03 11.33 -21.82
N GLU A 239 -22.71 11.39 -21.96
CA GLU A 239 -22.05 12.16 -23.01
C GLU A 239 -21.25 11.18 -23.87
#